data_AF-A0A2E4XR07-F1
#
_entry.id   AF-A0A2E4XR07-F1
#
_cell.length_a   1.000
_cell.length_b   1.000
_cell.length_c   1.000
_cell.angle_alpha   90.00
_cell.angle_beta   90.00
_cell.angle_gamma   90.00
#
_symmetry.space_group_name_H-M   'P 1'
#
loop_
_entity.id
_entity.type
_entity.pdbx_description
1 polymer ?
#
loop_
_entity_poly.entity_id
_entity_poly.type
_entity_poly.pdbx_seq_one_letter_code
_entity_poly.pdbx_strand_id
1 'polypeptide(L)'
;MKPVAPSQLIQRFKMIAKKRKPFEVTSEYIGPDRSDFMKTDDAAPGSLIEVPNTVGMKARNEMVSPAALEQLVHTAMESINVERLRQDARRIAYLVMRIADLLRDGHTNGRLKADAVGILGIIVDIKQRLPSSASANTVELCDVLADLTQQLMKDPASTEDRVLALLAALSDAIFACIREQEDSEAFAEQVVGMVREASL
;
A
#
# COMPACT_ATOMS: atom_id res chain seq x y z
N MET A 1 -9.16 19.28 -27.69
CA MET A 1 -8.26 19.71 -26.59
C MET A 1 -8.27 21.24 -26.56
N LYS A 2 -8.68 21.89 -25.47
CA LYS A 2 -8.65 23.37 -25.37
C LYS A 2 -7.23 23.83 -24.98
N PRO A 3 -6.68 24.90 -25.57
CA PRO A 3 -5.41 25.47 -25.13
C PRO A 3 -5.52 25.96 -23.68
N VAL A 4 -4.56 25.58 -22.84
CA VAL A 4 -4.45 26.12 -21.47
C VAL A 4 -3.75 27.47 -21.57
N ALA A 5 -4.34 28.52 -20.99
CA ALA A 5 -3.75 29.85 -21.02
C ALA A 5 -2.43 29.86 -20.20
N PRO A 6 -1.35 30.53 -20.66
CA PRO A 6 -0.08 30.60 -19.92
C PRO A 6 -0.23 31.07 -18.46
N SER A 7 -1.16 32.00 -18.21
CA SER A 7 -1.48 32.49 -16.87
C SER A 7 -1.99 31.39 -15.93
N GLN A 8 -2.81 30.46 -16.44
CA GLN A 8 -3.33 29.33 -15.68
C GLN A 8 -2.21 28.34 -15.32
N LEU A 9 -1.24 28.13 -16.22
CA LEU A 9 -0.08 27.28 -15.95
C LEU A 9 0.79 27.88 -14.83
N ILE A 10 1.07 29.18 -14.88
CA ILE A 10 1.85 29.88 -13.85
C ILE A 10 1.14 29.81 -12.49
N GLN A 11 -0.18 29.99 -12.47
CA GLN A 11 -0.96 29.90 -11.23
C GLN A 11 -0.90 28.49 -10.61
N ARG A 12 -1.02 27.43 -11.44
CA ARG A 12 -0.85 26.04 -10.98
C ARG A 12 0.55 25.79 -10.43
N PHE A 13 1.58 26.27 -11.11
CA PHE A 13 2.96 26.14 -10.65
C PHE A 13 3.16 26.80 -9.27
N LYS A 14 2.65 28.03 -9.09
CA LYS A 14 2.71 28.74 -7.80
C LYS A 14 1.99 27.97 -6.68
N MET A 15 0.85 27.35 -6.97
CA MET A 15 0.14 26.52 -5.98
C MET A 15 0.98 25.30 -5.56
N ILE A 16 1.54 24.56 -6.53
CA ILE A 16 2.39 23.40 -6.25
C ILE A 16 3.64 23.80 -5.45
N ALA A 17 4.29 24.90 -5.85
CA ALA A 17 5.46 25.43 -5.15
C ALA A 17 5.14 25.84 -3.70
N LYS A 18 3.93 26.34 -3.43
CA LYS A 18 3.51 26.77 -2.10
C LYS A 18 3.07 25.59 -1.22
N LYS A 19 2.25 24.69 -1.75
CA LYS A 19 1.66 23.58 -1.01
C LYS A 19 1.46 22.39 -1.93
N ARG A 20 2.41 21.46 -1.91
CA ARG A 20 2.27 20.16 -2.56
C ARG A 20 1.14 19.39 -1.85
N LYS A 21 0.23 18.78 -2.61
CA LYS A 21 -0.76 17.87 -2.02
C LYS A 21 -0.04 16.64 -1.45
N PRO A 22 -0.48 16.10 -0.31
CA PRO A 22 -0.01 14.79 0.14
C PRO A 22 -0.37 13.73 -0.90
N PHE A 23 0.33 12.60 -0.83
CA PHE A 23 0.01 11.44 -1.63
C PHE A 23 -0.98 10.56 -0.87
N GLU A 24 -2.09 10.22 -1.52
CA GLU A 24 -2.99 9.17 -1.08
C GLU A 24 -2.40 7.82 -1.48
N VAL A 25 -2.35 6.91 -0.53
CA VAL A 25 -1.89 5.53 -0.72
C VAL A 25 -3.05 4.58 -0.42
N THR A 26 -3.45 3.83 -1.44
CA THR A 26 -4.37 2.70 -1.36
C THR A 26 -3.72 1.46 -1.98
N SER A 27 -4.41 0.31 -1.92
CA SER A 27 -3.99 -0.91 -2.63
C SER A 27 -4.09 -0.79 -4.16
N GLU A 28 -4.75 0.24 -4.71
CA GLU A 28 -4.92 0.41 -6.16
C GLU A 28 -4.35 1.75 -6.68
N TYR A 29 -3.92 2.65 -5.78
CA TYR A 29 -3.48 3.99 -6.15
C TYR A 29 -2.36 4.51 -5.24
N ILE A 30 -1.36 5.15 -5.86
CA ILE A 30 -0.35 5.98 -5.18
C ILE A 30 -0.25 7.28 -5.96
N GLY A 31 -0.53 8.41 -5.33
CA GLY A 31 -0.32 9.72 -5.94
C GLY A 31 -1.08 10.84 -5.26
N PRO A 32 -1.12 12.05 -5.85
CA PRO A 32 -1.71 13.21 -5.20
C PRO A 32 -3.16 12.97 -4.78
N ASP A 33 -3.49 13.36 -3.54
CA ASP A 33 -4.82 13.26 -2.95
C ASP A 33 -5.95 13.68 -3.93
N ARG A 34 -6.88 12.73 -4.15
CA ARG A 34 -8.03 12.85 -5.06
C ARG A 34 -9.37 12.85 -4.34
N SER A 35 -9.40 13.03 -3.01
CA SER A 35 -10.62 13.07 -2.21
C SER A 35 -11.69 14.06 -2.73
N ASP A 36 -11.26 15.14 -3.39
CA ASP A 36 -12.14 16.10 -4.07
C ASP A 36 -12.96 15.50 -5.25
N PHE A 37 -12.51 14.38 -5.84
CA PHE A 37 -13.05 13.79 -7.08
C PHE A 37 -13.58 12.36 -6.93
N MET A 38 -13.20 11.65 -5.86
CA MET A 38 -13.52 10.24 -5.63
C MET A 38 -14.36 10.09 -4.36
N LYS A 39 -15.66 10.41 -4.47
CA LYS A 39 -16.67 9.96 -3.50
C LYS A 39 -17.38 8.75 -4.10
N THR A 40 -16.76 7.58 -4.00
CA THR A 40 -17.42 6.31 -4.35
C THR A 40 -17.50 5.46 -3.09
N ASP A 41 -18.68 4.90 -2.84
CA ASP A 41 -19.03 4.20 -1.58
C ASP A 41 -18.17 2.96 -1.29
N ASP A 42 -17.47 2.42 -2.30
CA ASP A 42 -16.68 1.18 -2.21
C ASP A 42 -15.17 1.37 -2.00
N ALA A 43 -14.67 2.61 -2.04
CA ALA A 43 -13.25 2.88 -1.85
C ALA A 43 -12.97 3.23 -0.38
N ALA A 44 -12.28 2.34 0.33
CA ALA A 44 -11.73 2.69 1.64
C ALA A 44 -10.80 3.90 1.48
N PRO A 45 -10.92 4.94 2.32
CA PRO A 45 -10.06 6.11 2.22
C PRO A 45 -8.60 5.69 2.39
N GLY A 46 -7.75 6.12 1.44
CA GLY A 46 -6.32 5.89 1.54
C GLY A 46 -5.68 6.70 2.66
N SER A 47 -4.47 6.29 3.05
CA SER A 47 -3.66 7.07 3.97
C SER A 47 -2.97 8.21 3.23
N LEU A 48 -2.93 9.40 3.84
CA LEU A 48 -2.26 10.57 3.28
C LEU A 48 -0.83 10.66 3.80
N ILE A 49 0.12 10.69 2.88
CA ILE A 49 1.56 10.79 3.16
C ILE A 49 2.08 12.10 2.60
N GLU A 50 2.70 12.90 3.46
CA GLU A 50 3.40 14.11 3.02
C GLU A 50 4.64 13.73 2.20
N VAL A 51 4.81 14.39 1.07
CA VAL A 51 5.91 14.11 0.13
C VAL A 51 6.76 15.35 -0.10
N PRO A 52 8.08 15.21 -0.30
CA PRO A 52 8.97 16.35 -0.46
C PRO A 52 8.52 17.32 -1.55
N ASN A 53 8.46 18.61 -1.22
CA ASN A 53 8.12 19.66 -2.19
C ASN A 53 9.38 20.29 -2.79
N THR A 54 10.10 19.54 -3.62
CA THR A 54 11.37 19.97 -4.24
C THR A 54 11.23 21.24 -5.09
N VAL A 55 10.07 21.42 -5.73
CA VAL A 55 9.71 22.66 -6.46
C VAL A 55 9.58 23.84 -5.49
N GLY A 56 8.92 23.64 -4.36
CA GLY A 56 8.81 24.65 -3.31
C GLY A 56 10.15 25.02 -2.68
N MET A 57 11.02 24.03 -2.43
CA MET A 57 12.37 24.26 -1.91
C MET A 57 13.18 25.15 -2.87
N LYS A 58 13.16 24.83 -4.17
CA LYS A 58 13.79 25.66 -5.21
C LYS A 58 13.19 27.05 -5.30
N ALA A 59 11.86 27.18 -5.20
CA ALA A 59 11.18 28.47 -5.26
C ALA A 59 11.51 29.38 -4.05
N ARG A 60 11.87 28.80 -2.90
CA ARG A 60 12.33 29.51 -1.70
C ARG A 60 13.85 29.70 -1.65
N ASN A 61 14.56 29.30 -2.70
CA ASN A 61 16.02 29.35 -2.79
C ASN A 61 16.73 28.61 -1.64
N GLU A 62 16.13 27.52 -1.15
CA GLU A 62 16.73 26.66 -0.14
C GLU A 62 17.92 25.90 -0.74
N MET A 63 19.09 26.02 -0.10
CA MET A 63 20.28 25.29 -0.50
C MET A 63 20.24 23.87 0.08
N VAL A 64 19.70 22.94 -0.70
CA VAL A 64 19.65 21.51 -0.37
C VAL A 64 20.71 20.80 -1.20
N SER A 65 21.62 20.08 -0.55
CA SER A 65 22.60 19.28 -1.28
C SER A 65 21.90 18.16 -2.06
N PRO A 66 22.43 17.70 -3.21
CA PRO A 66 21.87 16.57 -3.93
C PRO A 66 21.67 15.33 -3.04
N ALA A 67 22.64 15.01 -2.19
CA ALA A 67 22.56 13.91 -1.24
C ALA A 67 21.42 14.06 -0.23
N ALA A 68 21.20 15.27 0.32
CA ALA A 68 20.08 15.52 1.23
C ALA A 68 18.73 15.39 0.53
N LEU A 69 18.65 15.79 -0.75
CA LEU A 69 17.45 15.65 -1.56
C LEU A 69 17.13 14.17 -1.86
N GLU A 70 18.15 13.39 -2.22
CA GLU A 70 18.03 11.94 -2.42
C GLU A 70 17.53 11.25 -1.16
N GLN A 71 18.10 11.60 0.01
CA GLN A 71 17.66 11.06 1.29
C GLN A 71 16.18 11.40 1.58
N LEU A 72 15.76 12.65 1.35
CA LEU A 72 14.36 13.07 1.55
C LEU A 72 13.40 12.28 0.66
N VAL A 73 13.77 12.04 -0.60
CA VAL A 73 12.97 11.24 -1.52
C VAL A 73 12.93 9.78 -1.08
N HIS A 74 14.07 9.23 -0.67
CA HIS A 74 14.17 7.85 -0.20
C HIS A 74 13.27 7.58 1.01
N THR A 75 13.36 8.42 2.06
CA THR A 75 12.51 8.30 3.25
C THR A 75 11.02 8.39 2.93
N ALA A 76 10.64 9.29 2.00
CA ALA A 76 9.25 9.37 1.56
C ALA A 76 8.80 8.12 0.79
N MET A 77 9.69 7.53 -0.03
CA MET A 77 9.40 6.27 -0.74
C MET A 77 9.26 5.08 0.22
N GLU A 78 10.09 5.01 1.27
CA GLU A 78 9.98 3.99 2.31
C GLU A 78 8.63 4.10 3.03
N SER A 79 8.25 5.32 3.45
CA SER A 79 6.95 5.59 4.07
C SER A 79 5.77 5.17 3.17
N ILE A 80 5.84 5.49 1.88
CA ILE A 80 4.84 5.06 0.88
C ILE A 80 4.80 3.54 0.75
N ASN A 81 5.96 2.87 0.78
CA ASN A 81 6.02 1.42 0.62
C ASN A 81 5.42 0.68 1.82
N VAL A 82 5.75 1.11 3.04
CA VAL A 82 5.16 0.59 4.28
C VAL A 82 3.64 0.73 4.26
N GLU A 83 3.14 1.91 3.92
CA GLU A 83 1.70 2.11 3.85
C GLU A 83 1.05 1.30 2.73
N ARG A 84 1.73 1.13 1.60
CA ARG A 84 1.26 0.28 0.52
C ARG A 84 1.09 -1.17 0.98
N LEU A 85 2.09 -1.73 1.66
CA LEU A 85 2.03 -3.08 2.21
C LEU A 85 0.85 -3.25 3.19
N ARG A 86 0.58 -2.25 4.03
CA ARG A 86 -0.59 -2.25 4.93
C ARG A 86 -1.91 -2.26 4.17
N GLN A 87 -2.05 -1.40 3.17
CA GLN A 87 -3.27 -1.32 2.36
C GLN A 87 -3.51 -2.61 1.59
N ASP A 88 -2.46 -3.21 1.06
CA ASP A 88 -2.48 -4.50 0.36
C ASP A 88 -2.92 -5.64 1.30
N ALA A 89 -2.37 -5.71 2.52
CA ALA A 89 -2.78 -6.70 3.51
C ALA A 89 -4.26 -6.55 3.93
N ARG A 90 -4.74 -5.32 4.17
CA ARG A 90 -6.16 -5.05 4.46
C ARG A 90 -7.06 -5.47 3.30
N ARG A 91 -6.61 -5.21 2.07
CA ARG A 91 -7.36 -5.57 0.87
C ARG A 91 -7.46 -7.09 0.71
N ILE A 92 -6.39 -7.83 0.97
CA ILE A 92 -6.42 -9.30 0.99
C ILE A 92 -7.49 -9.79 1.99
N ALA A 93 -7.45 -9.32 3.24
CA ALA A 93 -8.42 -9.74 4.27
C ALA A 93 -9.88 -9.46 3.84
N TYR A 94 -10.12 -8.28 3.27
CA TYR A 94 -11.44 -7.92 2.73
C TYR A 94 -11.87 -8.83 1.56
N LEU A 95 -10.97 -9.15 0.63
CA LEU A 95 -11.28 -10.05 -0.50
C LEU A 95 -11.54 -11.49 -0.02
N VAL A 96 -10.77 -11.98 0.94
CA VAL A 96 -10.97 -13.30 1.55
C VAL A 96 -12.33 -13.39 2.24
N MET A 97 -12.69 -12.38 3.05
CA MET A 97 -14.01 -12.29 3.68
C MET A 97 -15.13 -12.34 2.62
N ARG A 98 -15.00 -11.54 1.56
CA ARG A 98 -15.99 -11.49 0.48
C ARG A 98 -16.10 -12.80 -0.30
N ILE A 99 -14.99 -13.49 -0.56
CA ILE A 99 -14.99 -14.83 -1.16
C ILE A 99 -15.74 -15.83 -0.27
N ALA A 100 -15.49 -15.78 1.04
CA ALA A 100 -16.17 -16.66 1.97
C ALA A 100 -17.69 -16.41 2.01
N ASP A 101 -18.11 -15.15 1.99
CA ASP A 101 -19.53 -14.79 1.94
C ASP A 101 -20.18 -15.26 0.62
N LEU A 102 -19.53 -15.02 -0.52
CA LEU A 102 -20.00 -15.49 -1.83
C LEU A 102 -20.17 -17.02 -1.86
N LEU A 103 -19.22 -17.78 -1.32
CA LEU A 103 -19.30 -19.23 -1.31
C LEU A 103 -20.39 -19.76 -0.37
N ARG A 104 -20.56 -19.16 0.81
CA ARG A 104 -21.67 -19.51 1.73
C ARG A 104 -23.04 -19.25 1.12
N ASP A 105 -23.16 -18.21 0.31
CA ASP A 105 -24.38 -17.87 -0.44
C ASP A 105 -24.55 -18.71 -1.73
N GLY A 106 -23.64 -19.65 -2.01
CA GLY A 106 -23.68 -20.51 -3.19
C GLY A 106 -23.33 -19.79 -4.50
N HIS A 107 -22.71 -18.62 -4.42
CA HIS A 107 -22.31 -17.80 -5.57
C HIS A 107 -20.91 -18.16 -6.08
N THR A 108 -20.86 -18.92 -7.17
CA THR A 108 -19.62 -19.26 -7.91
C THR A 108 -19.43 -18.42 -9.18
N ASN A 109 -19.96 -17.20 -9.18
CA ASN A 109 -20.03 -16.33 -10.36
C ASN A 109 -18.67 -15.66 -10.69
N GLY A 110 -18.66 -14.83 -11.74
CA GLY A 110 -17.46 -14.10 -12.17
C GLY A 110 -16.85 -13.16 -11.11
N ARG A 111 -17.60 -12.76 -10.07
CA ARG A 111 -17.06 -11.93 -8.98
C ARG A 111 -16.10 -12.72 -8.10
N LEU A 112 -16.43 -13.97 -7.76
CA LEU A 112 -15.53 -14.84 -7.00
C LEU A 112 -14.17 -14.99 -7.70
N LYS A 113 -14.20 -15.21 -9.02
CA LYS A 113 -12.98 -15.27 -9.83
C LYS A 113 -12.21 -13.95 -9.82
N ALA A 114 -12.89 -12.82 -9.97
CA ALA A 114 -12.25 -11.51 -9.94
C ALA A 114 -11.57 -11.24 -8.59
N ASP A 115 -12.21 -11.63 -7.49
CA ASP A 115 -11.69 -11.45 -6.13
C ASP A 115 -10.47 -12.33 -5.89
N ALA A 116 -10.51 -13.60 -6.31
CA ALA A 116 -9.39 -14.51 -6.21
C ALA A 116 -8.18 -14.03 -7.04
N VAL A 117 -8.42 -13.55 -8.27
CA VAL A 117 -7.36 -12.92 -9.10
C VAL A 117 -6.80 -11.66 -8.43
N GLY A 118 -7.66 -10.86 -7.78
CA GLY A 118 -7.24 -9.71 -7.00
C GLY A 118 -6.28 -10.08 -5.87
N ILE A 119 -6.60 -11.12 -5.09
CA ILE A 119 -5.71 -11.63 -4.04
C ILE A 119 -4.35 -12.03 -4.63
N LEU A 120 -4.33 -12.79 -5.73
CA LEU A 120 -3.08 -13.23 -6.36
C LEU A 120 -2.24 -12.06 -6.86
N GLY A 121 -2.85 -11.04 -7.44
CA GLY A 121 -2.16 -9.82 -7.85
C GLY A 121 -1.52 -9.09 -6.67
N ILE A 122 -2.25 -8.94 -5.57
CA ILE A 122 -1.75 -8.27 -4.37
C ILE A 122 -0.62 -9.07 -3.71
N ILE A 123 -0.68 -10.40 -3.71
CA ILE A 123 0.41 -11.26 -3.22
C ILE A 123 1.71 -11.00 -3.99
N VAL A 124 1.64 -10.89 -5.32
CA VAL A 124 2.80 -10.56 -6.14
C VAL A 124 3.35 -9.18 -5.78
N ASP A 125 2.48 -8.19 -5.62
CA ASP A 125 2.87 -6.83 -5.21
C ASP A 125 3.56 -6.83 -3.83
N ILE A 126 3.01 -7.54 -2.85
CA ILE A 126 3.61 -7.67 -1.51
C ILE A 126 5.02 -8.26 -1.63
N LYS A 127 5.17 -9.39 -2.33
CA LYS A 127 6.47 -10.06 -2.47
C LYS A 127 7.54 -9.20 -3.15
N GLN A 128 7.15 -8.32 -4.07
CA GLN A 128 8.07 -7.38 -4.73
C GLN A 128 8.46 -6.19 -3.85
N ARG A 129 7.62 -5.84 -2.88
CA ARG A 129 7.78 -4.66 -2.02
C ARG A 129 8.38 -4.96 -0.65
N LEU A 130 8.34 -6.22 -0.23
CA LEU A 130 8.98 -6.65 1.00
C LEU A 130 10.49 -6.32 0.95
N PRO A 131 11.05 -5.73 2.01
CA PRO A 131 12.49 -5.48 2.08
C PRO A 131 13.25 -6.81 2.05
N SER A 132 14.52 -6.80 1.64
CA SER A 132 15.33 -8.03 1.64
C SER A 132 15.57 -8.61 3.04
N SER A 133 15.39 -7.79 4.08
CA SER A 133 15.38 -8.19 5.49
C SER A 133 14.06 -8.82 5.94
N ALA A 134 13.06 -8.90 5.06
CA ALA A 134 11.76 -9.41 5.42
C ALA A 134 11.82 -10.86 5.90
N SER A 135 10.90 -11.22 6.81
CA SER A 135 10.88 -12.57 7.35
C SER A 135 10.54 -13.57 6.23
N ALA A 136 11.27 -14.68 6.17
CA ALA A 136 10.95 -15.79 5.28
C ALA A 136 9.50 -16.28 5.51
N ASN A 137 9.01 -16.14 6.74
CA ASN A 137 7.65 -16.49 7.15
C ASN A 137 6.60 -15.68 6.39
N THR A 138 6.79 -14.37 6.18
CA THR A 138 5.82 -13.54 5.44
C THR A 138 5.68 -14.01 4.00
N VAL A 139 6.80 -14.34 3.35
CA VAL A 139 6.83 -14.85 1.97
C VAL A 139 6.15 -16.22 1.89
N GLU A 140 6.45 -17.11 2.84
CA GLU A 140 5.84 -18.44 2.91
C GLU A 140 4.32 -18.36 3.10
N LEU A 141 3.84 -17.49 3.99
CA LEU A 141 2.40 -17.26 4.19
C LEU A 141 1.72 -16.76 2.90
N CYS A 142 2.36 -15.86 2.17
CA CYS A 142 1.88 -15.39 0.87
C CYS A 142 1.80 -16.54 -0.15
N ASP A 143 2.79 -17.43 -0.20
CA ASP A 143 2.81 -18.57 -1.11
C ASP A 143 1.71 -19.58 -0.77
N VAL A 144 1.53 -19.92 0.50
CA VAL A 144 0.45 -20.81 0.95
C VAL A 144 -0.92 -20.21 0.65
N LEU A 145 -1.11 -18.91 0.87
CA LEU A 145 -2.36 -18.22 0.53
C LEU A 145 -2.62 -18.24 -0.98
N ALA A 146 -1.58 -18.03 -1.80
CA ALA A 146 -1.71 -18.10 -3.25
C ALA A 146 -2.12 -19.49 -3.73
N ASP A 147 -1.50 -20.54 -3.20
CA ASP A 147 -1.80 -21.92 -3.55
C ASP A 147 -3.24 -22.30 -3.19
N LEU A 148 -3.71 -21.95 -1.99
CA LEU A 148 -5.10 -22.20 -1.59
C LEU A 148 -6.10 -21.39 -2.44
N THR A 149 -5.77 -20.14 -2.76
CA THR A 149 -6.60 -19.30 -3.63
C THR A 149 -6.71 -19.92 -5.03
N GLN A 150 -5.61 -20.45 -5.58
CA GLN A 150 -5.62 -21.16 -6.85
C GLN A 150 -6.38 -22.48 -6.80
N GLN A 151 -6.30 -23.23 -5.70
CA GLN A 151 -7.08 -24.46 -5.51
C GLN A 151 -8.58 -24.17 -5.46
N LEU A 152 -8.98 -23.15 -4.70
CA LEU A 152 -10.36 -22.66 -4.64
C LEU A 152 -10.87 -22.29 -6.04
N MET A 153 -10.05 -21.65 -6.86
CA MET A 153 -10.43 -21.29 -8.24
C MET A 153 -10.66 -22.51 -9.16
N LYS A 154 -10.05 -23.66 -8.87
CA LYS A 154 -10.22 -24.88 -9.68
C LYS A 154 -11.54 -25.57 -9.39
N ASP A 155 -11.94 -25.63 -8.12
CA ASP A 155 -13.18 -26.25 -7.70
C ASP A 155 -13.87 -25.46 -6.56
N PRO A 156 -14.51 -24.33 -6.90
CA PRO A 156 -15.13 -23.48 -5.88
C PRO A 156 -16.37 -24.13 -5.25
N ALA A 157 -17.05 -25.03 -5.97
CA ALA A 157 -18.27 -25.68 -5.49
C ALA A 157 -18.00 -26.73 -4.40
N SER A 158 -16.81 -27.34 -4.41
CA SER A 158 -16.37 -28.33 -3.42
C SER A 158 -15.51 -27.73 -2.30
N THR A 159 -15.41 -26.40 -2.21
CA THR A 159 -14.57 -25.76 -1.18
C THR A 159 -15.19 -25.92 0.21
N GLU A 160 -14.48 -26.61 1.11
CA GLU A 160 -14.92 -26.83 2.48
C GLU A 160 -14.79 -25.58 3.36
N ASP A 161 -15.65 -25.43 4.37
CA ASP A 161 -15.57 -24.36 5.37
C ASP A 161 -14.20 -24.27 6.05
N ARG A 162 -13.51 -25.41 6.22
CA ARG A 162 -12.16 -25.46 6.78
C ARG A 162 -11.16 -24.71 5.91
N VAL A 163 -11.28 -24.77 4.58
CA VAL A 163 -10.41 -24.05 3.65
C VAL A 163 -10.68 -22.55 3.75
N LEU A 164 -11.95 -22.14 3.89
CA LEU A 164 -12.31 -20.74 4.08
C LEU A 164 -11.76 -20.18 5.39
N ALA A 165 -11.85 -20.95 6.47
CA ALA A 165 -11.25 -20.58 7.76
C ALA A 165 -9.72 -20.45 7.65
N LEU A 166 -9.06 -21.32 6.87
CA LEU A 166 -7.62 -21.26 6.65
C LEU A 166 -7.21 -20.04 5.83
N LEU A 167 -7.96 -19.69 4.77
CA LEU A 167 -7.73 -18.47 4.00
C LEU A 167 -7.81 -17.22 4.89
N ALA A 168 -8.82 -17.15 5.77
CA ALA A 168 -8.98 -16.05 6.72
C ALA A 168 -7.79 -15.97 7.69
N ALA A 169 -7.42 -17.10 8.31
CA ALA A 169 -6.29 -17.17 9.23
C ALA A 169 -4.96 -16.76 8.57
N LEU A 170 -4.74 -17.15 7.30
CA LEU A 170 -3.56 -16.74 6.54
C LEU A 170 -3.57 -15.25 6.23
N SER A 171 -4.72 -14.68 5.86
CA SER A 171 -4.81 -13.23 5.64
C SER A 171 -4.54 -12.43 6.91
N ASP A 172 -5.03 -12.90 8.06
CA ASP A 172 -4.76 -12.27 9.36
C ASP A 172 -3.29 -12.40 9.76
N ALA A 173 -2.67 -13.55 9.51
CA ALA A 173 -1.25 -13.78 9.76
C ALA A 173 -0.37 -12.87 8.90
N ILE A 174 -0.66 -12.72 7.60
CA ILE A 174 0.07 -11.80 6.71
C ILE A 174 -0.06 -10.35 7.21
N PHE A 175 -1.27 -9.94 7.60
CA PHE A 175 -1.51 -8.60 8.16
C PHE A 175 -0.71 -8.38 9.45
N ALA A 176 -0.67 -9.36 10.34
CA ALA A 176 0.10 -9.31 11.58
C ALA A 176 1.61 -9.22 11.33
N CYS A 177 2.15 -10.05 10.42
CA CYS A 177 3.58 -10.02 10.08
C CYS A 177 4.01 -8.69 9.48
N ILE A 178 3.23 -8.13 8.56
CA ILE A 178 3.55 -6.83 7.95
C ILE A 178 3.55 -5.70 9.00
N ARG A 179 2.62 -5.76 9.96
CA ARG A 179 2.58 -4.80 11.07
C ARG A 179 3.78 -4.94 12.01
N GLU A 180 4.15 -6.16 12.37
CA GLU A 180 5.29 -6.41 13.26
C GLU A 180 6.64 -5.97 12.64
N GLN A 181 6.80 -6.17 11.34
CA GLN A 181 7.99 -5.70 10.62
C GLN A 181 8.15 -4.19 10.70
N GLU A 182 7.06 -3.46 10.53
CA GLU A 182 7.06 -2.02 10.68
C GLU A 182 7.35 -1.58 12.12
N ASP A 183 6.68 -2.18 13.11
CA ASP A 183 6.92 -1.85 14.52
C ASP A 183 8.41 -2.04 14.87
N SER A 184 9.04 -3.07 14.31
CA SER A 184 10.47 -3.35 14.46
C SER A 184 11.36 -2.32 13.76
N GLU A 185 11.03 -1.94 12.52
CA GLU A 185 11.77 -0.93 11.75
C GLU A 185 11.68 0.47 12.41
N ALA A 186 10.48 0.88 12.82
CA ALA A 186 10.26 2.15 13.50
C ALA A 186 11.04 2.23 14.83
N PHE A 187 11.08 1.13 15.58
CA PHE A 187 11.89 1.05 16.80
C PHE A 187 13.39 1.18 16.51
N ALA A 188 13.89 0.50 15.46
CA ALA A 188 15.30 0.59 15.08
C ALA A 188 15.70 2.02 14.67
N GLU A 189 14.85 2.72 13.91
CA GLU A 189 15.06 4.13 13.56
C GLU A 189 15.13 5.03 14.79
N GLN A 190 14.22 4.84 15.74
CA GLN A 190 14.18 5.60 16.99
C GLN A 190 15.47 5.39 17.80
N VAL A 191 15.94 4.15 17.94
CA VAL A 191 17.19 3.83 18.66
C VAL A 191 18.39 4.48 17.97
N VAL A 192 18.48 4.41 16.64
CA VAL A 192 19.55 5.06 15.87
C VAL A 192 19.51 6.58 16.04
N GLY A 193 18.32 7.18 16.05
CA GLY A 193 18.12 8.60 16.34
C GLY A 193 18.65 9.00 17.72
N MET A 194 18.25 8.27 18.75
CA MET A 194 18.71 8.50 20.14
C MET A 194 20.24 8.37 20.28
N VAL A 195 20.85 7.38 19.63
CA VAL A 195 22.31 7.18 19.66
C VAL A 195 23.06 8.34 18.98
N ARG A 196 22.52 8.87 17.88
CA ARG A 196 23.11 10.02 17.17
C ARG A 196 23.01 11.31 17.98
N GLU A 197 21.89 11.53 18.66
CA GLU A 197 21.70 12.70 19.53
C GLU A 197 22.59 12.68 20.77
N ALA A 198 22.84 11.50 21.35
CA ALA A 198 23.72 11.34 22.50
C ALA A 198 25.23 11.39 22.17
N SER A 199 25.59 11.35 20.87
CA SER A 199 26.98 11.37 20.39
C SER A 199 27.43 12.76 19.93
N LEU A 200 26.61 13.80 20.15
CA LEU A 200 26.91 15.23 19.97
C LEU A 200 27.07 15.91 21.33
#